data_AF-A0A925KFH5-F1
#
_entry.id   AF-A0A925KFH5-F1
#
_cell.length_a   1.000
_cell.length_b   1.000
_cell.length_c   1.000
_cell.angle_alpha   90.00
_cell.angle_beta   90.00
_cell.angle_gamma   90.00
#
_symmetry.space_group_name_H-M   'P 1'
#
loop_
_entity.id
_entity.type
_entity.pdbx_description
1 polymer ?
#
loop_
_entity_poly.entity_id
_entity_poly.type
_entity_poly.pdbx_seq_one_letter_code
_entity_poly.pdbx_strand_id
1 'polypeptide(L)'
;MLANLMTEPASAPLPRAPWGVAALLLATGDTLAARFGAVEVRGELSGFTRAVSGHCYFSLKDAGGAPGLLRCAMFRRAAGLLDFAPADGQQVDLRGRLGVYEPRGELQLVAESLRRVGAGTLYEELLRLRARLEAEGLFEPARKRPIAAHPRALGIITSPGAAALHDVLATLQRRAPHMHVIVYPSAVQGVDAPAALVAALRE
;
A
#
# COMPACT_ATOMS: atom_id res chain seq x y z
N MET A 1 -9.42 -32.18 -41.38
CA MET A 1 -10.79 -32.73 -41.19
C MET A 1 -10.77 -33.36 -39.80
N LEU A 2 -11.25 -32.75 -38.71
CA LEU A 2 -12.44 -31.95 -38.48
C LEU A 2 -12.17 -30.90 -37.39
N ALA A 3 -12.72 -29.71 -37.61
CA ALA A 3 -12.88 -28.65 -36.60
C ALA A 3 -14.28 -28.76 -35.96
N ASN A 4 -14.44 -28.08 -34.84
CA ASN A 4 -15.65 -27.79 -34.04
C ASN A 4 -16.08 -28.82 -32.98
N LEU A 5 -16.02 -28.35 -31.72
CA LEU A 5 -17.20 -28.13 -30.86
C LEU A 5 -16.79 -27.25 -29.67
N MET A 6 -16.55 -25.96 -29.94
CA MET A 6 -16.68 -24.90 -28.94
C MET A 6 -18.10 -24.36 -29.10
N THR A 7 -19.03 -24.90 -28.32
CA THR A 7 -20.41 -24.45 -28.30
C THR A 7 -20.45 -23.07 -27.64
N GLU A 8 -20.57 -22.02 -28.44
CA GLU A 8 -20.98 -20.69 -27.94
C GLU A 8 -22.34 -20.81 -27.26
N PRO A 9 -22.57 -20.21 -26.08
CA PRO A 9 -23.91 -20.13 -25.53
C PRO A 9 -24.74 -19.20 -26.44
N ALA A 10 -25.71 -19.80 -27.12
CA ALA A 10 -26.69 -19.10 -27.94
C ALA A 10 -27.31 -17.93 -27.16
N SER A 11 -27.13 -16.71 -27.65
CA SER A 11 -27.77 -15.52 -27.11
C SER A 11 -29.29 -15.65 -27.29
N ALA A 12 -30.02 -15.89 -26.20
CA ALA A 12 -31.47 -15.81 -26.21
C ALA A 12 -31.90 -14.41 -26.70
N PRO A 13 -32.92 -14.30 -27.56
CA PRO A 13 -33.39 -13.01 -28.03
C PRO A 13 -33.88 -12.19 -26.82
N LEU A 14 -33.29 -11.01 -26.62
CA LEU A 14 -33.73 -10.06 -25.59
C LEU A 14 -35.23 -9.80 -25.77
N PRO A 15 -36.02 -9.77 -24.67
CA PRO A 15 -37.45 -9.49 -24.75
C PRO A 15 -37.70 -8.19 -25.53
N ARG A 16 -38.58 -8.24 -26.54
CA ARG A 16 -38.96 -7.11 -27.42
C ARG A 16 -39.84 -6.07 -26.72
N ALA A 17 -39.78 -5.97 -25.40
CA ALA A 17 -40.43 -4.92 -24.63
C ALA A 17 -39.39 -3.86 -24.25
N PRO A 18 -39.72 -2.56 -24.29
CA PRO A 18 -38.81 -1.52 -23.85
C PRO A 18 -38.48 -1.71 -22.36
N TRP A 19 -37.21 -1.55 -22.01
CA TRP A 19 -36.76 -1.63 -20.62
C TRP A 19 -37.17 -0.38 -19.84
N GLY A 20 -37.59 -0.57 -18.58
CA GLY A 20 -37.65 0.54 -17.63
C GLY A 20 -36.24 1.00 -17.26
N VAL A 21 -36.03 2.31 -17.08
CA VAL A 21 -34.71 2.90 -16.80
C VAL A 21 -34.04 2.24 -15.60
N ALA A 22 -34.75 2.11 -14.47
CA ALA A 22 -34.24 1.46 -13.27
C ALA A 22 -33.89 -0.02 -13.49
N ALA A 23 -34.73 -0.75 -14.24
CA ALA A 23 -34.50 -2.16 -14.54
C ALA A 23 -33.25 -2.35 -15.41
N LEU A 24 -33.01 -1.45 -16.36
CA LEU A 24 -31.81 -1.50 -17.20
C LEU A 24 -30.53 -1.19 -16.40
N LEU A 25 -30.57 -0.19 -15.52
CA LEU A 25 -29.42 0.15 -14.67
C LEU A 25 -29.07 -0.99 -13.71
N LEU A 26 -30.07 -1.59 -13.09
CA LEU A 26 -29.90 -2.75 -12.20
C LEU A 26 -29.29 -3.94 -12.96
N ALA A 27 -29.87 -4.32 -14.10
CA ALA A 27 -29.37 -5.42 -14.92
C ALA A 27 -27.93 -5.17 -15.42
N THR A 28 -27.59 -3.91 -15.72
CA THR A 28 -26.23 -3.53 -16.10
C THR A 28 -25.26 -3.69 -14.92
N GLY A 29 -25.63 -3.21 -13.74
CA GLY A 29 -24.86 -3.39 -12.51
C GLY A 29 -24.59 -4.86 -12.19
N ASP A 30 -25.64 -5.70 -12.27
CA ASP A 30 -25.54 -7.14 -12.04
C ASP A 30 -24.60 -7.82 -13.04
N THR A 31 -24.69 -7.43 -14.31
CA THR A 31 -23.81 -7.96 -15.37
C THR A 31 -22.36 -7.57 -15.13
N LEU A 32 -22.09 -6.32 -14.75
CA LEU A 32 -20.74 -5.86 -14.43
C LEU A 32 -20.18 -6.61 -13.22
N ALA A 33 -20.97 -6.77 -12.16
CA ALA A 33 -20.57 -7.48 -10.95
C ALA A 33 -20.24 -8.96 -11.23
N ALA A 34 -21.08 -9.63 -12.03
CA ALA A 34 -20.88 -11.02 -12.43
C ALA A 34 -19.62 -11.20 -13.29
N ARG A 35 -19.30 -10.22 -14.15
CA ARG A 35 -18.17 -10.33 -15.09
C ARG A 35 -16.82 -9.94 -14.51
N PHE A 36 -16.76 -8.92 -13.65
CA PHE A 36 -15.50 -8.27 -13.28
C PHE A 36 -15.05 -8.53 -11.83
N GLY A 37 -15.91 -9.02 -10.94
CA GLY A 37 -15.51 -9.28 -9.55
C GLY A 37 -14.81 -8.07 -8.90
N ALA A 38 -13.73 -8.32 -8.16
CA ALA A 38 -12.81 -7.27 -7.73
C ALA A 38 -11.68 -7.09 -8.75
N VAL A 39 -11.48 -5.86 -9.22
CA VAL A 39 -10.47 -5.49 -10.22
C VAL A 39 -9.38 -4.63 -9.61
N GLU A 40 -8.19 -4.67 -10.23
CA GLU A 40 -7.08 -3.78 -9.93
C GLU A 40 -6.85 -2.85 -11.12
N VAL A 41 -6.76 -1.55 -10.84
CA VAL A 41 -6.67 -0.48 -11.84
C VAL A 41 -5.55 0.47 -11.44
N ARG A 42 -4.63 0.71 -12.36
CA ARG A 42 -3.57 1.73 -12.22
C ARG A 42 -4.02 3.01 -12.88
N GLY A 43 -3.77 4.14 -12.24
CA GLY A 43 -4.03 5.46 -12.84
C GLY A 43 -3.50 6.61 -12.01
N GLU A 44 -3.69 7.80 -12.52
CA GLU A 44 -3.39 9.05 -11.81
C GLU A 44 -4.65 9.59 -11.12
N LEU A 45 -4.52 9.95 -9.84
CA LEU A 45 -5.58 10.61 -9.09
C LEU A 45 -5.86 12.01 -9.62
N SER A 46 -7.14 12.32 -9.80
CA SER A 46 -7.59 13.67 -10.14
C SER A 46 -8.91 14.00 -9.47
N GLY A 47 -9.05 15.26 -9.02
CA GLY A 47 -10.26 15.76 -8.36
C GLY A 47 -10.52 15.11 -7.00
N PHE A 48 -9.48 14.71 -6.27
CA PHE A 48 -9.60 14.05 -4.98
C PHE A 48 -10.25 14.98 -3.95
N THR A 49 -11.39 14.54 -3.41
CA THR A 49 -12.17 15.27 -2.42
C THR A 49 -12.58 14.34 -1.29
N ARG A 50 -12.42 14.79 -0.05
CA ARG A 50 -12.91 14.09 1.14
C ARG A 50 -14.14 14.80 1.68
N ALA A 51 -15.28 14.10 1.72
CA ALA A 51 -16.51 14.62 2.27
C ALA A 51 -16.47 14.65 3.81
N VAL A 52 -17.35 15.46 4.41
CA VAL A 52 -17.51 15.56 5.88
C VAL A 52 -17.86 14.21 6.52
N SER A 53 -18.55 13.34 5.80
CA SER A 53 -18.85 11.95 6.21
C SER A 53 -17.61 11.06 6.30
N GLY A 54 -16.46 11.52 5.80
CA GLY A 54 -15.21 10.77 5.73
C GLY A 54 -15.07 9.89 4.50
N HIS A 55 -16.06 9.87 3.60
CA HIS A 55 -15.97 9.24 2.28
C HIS A 55 -15.08 10.06 1.35
N CYS A 56 -14.31 9.39 0.49
CA CYS A 56 -13.49 10.04 -0.52
C CYS A 56 -14.07 9.81 -1.91
N TYR A 57 -14.02 10.84 -2.75
CA TYR A 57 -14.42 10.81 -4.15
C TYR A 57 -13.28 11.34 -4.99
N PHE A 58 -12.97 10.65 -6.08
CA PHE A 58 -11.89 11.03 -6.99
C PHE A 58 -12.13 10.37 -8.34
N SER A 59 -11.34 10.75 -9.33
CA SER A 59 -11.30 10.05 -10.61
C SER A 59 -9.90 9.51 -10.88
N LEU A 60 -9.84 8.37 -11.56
CA LEU A 60 -8.59 7.84 -12.11
C LEU A 60 -8.50 8.21 -13.58
N LYS A 61 -7.40 8.84 -13.95
CA LYS A 61 -6.99 9.08 -15.34
C LYS A 61 -6.01 8.02 -15.78
N ASP A 62 -6.03 7.69 -17.07
CA ASP A 62 -4.98 6.85 -17.64
C ASP A 62 -3.65 7.60 -17.65
N ALA A 63 -2.59 6.94 -17.17
CA ALA A 63 -1.24 7.51 -17.14
C ALA A 63 -0.64 7.63 -18.56
N GLY A 64 -1.18 6.90 -19.54
CA GLY A 64 -0.79 7.00 -20.96
C GLY A 64 -1.31 8.26 -21.67
N GLY A 65 -2.07 9.12 -20.99
CA GLY A 65 -2.66 10.32 -21.60
C GLY A 65 -3.90 10.05 -22.45
N ALA A 66 -4.44 8.82 -22.43
CA ALA A 66 -5.73 8.54 -23.03
C ALA A 66 -6.83 9.33 -22.30
N PRO A 67 -7.91 9.75 -22.99
CA PRO A 67 -8.99 10.54 -22.39
C PRO A 67 -9.86 9.78 -21.38
N GLY A 68 -9.51 8.52 -21.07
CA GLY A 68 -10.25 7.67 -20.15
C GLY A 68 -10.26 8.24 -18.73
N LEU A 69 -11.46 8.44 -18.20
CA LEU A 69 -11.70 8.87 -16.82
C LEU A 69 -12.63 7.87 -16.14
N LEU A 70 -12.20 7.32 -15.00
CA LEU A 70 -13.01 6.43 -14.17
C LEU A 70 -13.35 7.09 -12.85
N ARG A 71 -14.64 7.33 -12.61
CA ARG A 71 -15.14 7.85 -11.32
C ARG A 71 -15.00 6.80 -10.23
N CYS A 72 -14.42 7.21 -9.10
CA CYS A 72 -14.15 6.33 -7.98
C CYS A 72 -14.75 6.91 -6.69
N ALA A 73 -15.25 6.02 -5.83
CA ALA A 73 -15.68 6.35 -4.49
C ALA A 73 -15.02 5.40 -3.49
N MET A 74 -14.60 5.92 -2.34
CA MET A 74 -13.96 5.15 -1.28
C MET A 74 -14.68 5.39 0.03
N PHE A 75 -15.14 4.31 0.67
CA PHE A 75 -15.85 4.44 1.92
C PHE A 75 -14.92 4.80 3.09
N ARG A 76 -15.44 5.50 4.11
CA ARG A 76 -14.68 5.98 5.27
C ARG A 76 -13.83 4.88 5.91
N ARG A 77 -14.39 3.66 6.03
CA ARG A 77 -13.68 2.50 6.58
C ARG A 77 -12.40 2.18 5.82
N ALA A 78 -12.46 2.21 4.49
CA ALA A 78 -11.34 1.89 3.62
C ALA A 78 -10.35 3.06 3.58
N ALA A 79 -10.86 4.29 3.52
CA ALA A 79 -10.04 5.51 3.59
C ALA A 79 -9.24 5.63 4.89
N GLY A 80 -9.77 5.12 6.00
CA GLY A 80 -9.07 5.09 7.30
C GLY A 80 -7.94 4.07 7.39
N LEU A 81 -7.84 3.12 6.46
CA LEU A 81 -6.77 2.11 6.38
C LEU A 81 -5.59 2.55 5.51
N LEU A 82 -5.67 3.73 4.91
CA LEU A 82 -4.60 4.25 4.08
C LEU A 82 -3.40 4.65 4.94
N ASP A 83 -2.23 4.20 4.52
CA ASP A 83 -0.92 4.54 5.09
C ASP A 83 -0.34 5.83 4.50
N PHE A 84 -1.11 6.52 3.63
CA PHE A 84 -0.73 7.77 3.01
C PHE A 84 -1.92 8.70 2.79
N ALA A 85 -1.62 9.98 2.59
CA ALA A 85 -2.60 10.99 2.20
C ALA A 85 -2.70 11.07 0.67
N PRO A 86 -3.83 10.65 0.07
CA PRO A 86 -4.01 10.76 -1.38
C PRO A 86 -4.11 12.23 -1.82
N ALA A 87 -3.49 12.55 -2.95
CA ALA A 87 -3.51 13.86 -3.56
C ALA A 87 -3.55 13.76 -5.10
N ASP A 88 -4.04 14.80 -5.75
CA ASP A 88 -4.06 14.90 -7.20
C ASP A 88 -2.66 14.79 -7.81
N GLY A 89 -2.56 14.19 -9.00
CA GLY A 89 -1.30 13.95 -9.70
C GLY A 89 -0.54 12.71 -9.21
N GLN A 90 -0.99 12.05 -8.14
CA GLN A 90 -0.35 10.83 -7.65
C GLN A 90 -0.74 9.62 -8.49
N GLN A 91 0.25 8.83 -8.89
CA GLN A 91 0.04 7.54 -9.52
C GLN A 91 -0.26 6.48 -8.46
N VAL A 92 -1.38 5.79 -8.63
CA VAL A 92 -1.90 4.82 -7.65
C VAL A 92 -2.34 3.52 -8.31
N ASP A 93 -2.17 2.42 -7.56
CA ASP A 93 -2.83 1.15 -7.82
C ASP A 93 -4.05 1.05 -6.90
N LEU A 94 -5.22 0.90 -7.52
CA LEU A 94 -6.50 0.84 -6.83
C LEU A 94 -7.11 -0.55 -7.00
N ARG A 95 -7.58 -1.14 -5.91
CA ARG A 95 -8.41 -2.36 -5.94
C ARG A 95 -9.84 -2.04 -5.54
N GLY A 96 -10.82 -2.50 -6.31
CA GLY A 96 -12.21 -2.20 -6.06
C GLY A 96 -13.19 -2.99 -6.92
N ARG A 97 -14.48 -2.67 -6.78
CA ARG A 97 -15.56 -3.29 -7.54
C ARG A 97 -16.20 -2.28 -8.46
N LEU A 98 -16.43 -2.70 -9.70
CA LEU A 98 -17.10 -1.89 -10.70
C LEU A 98 -18.61 -2.03 -10.54
N GLY A 99 -19.34 -0.92 -10.65
CA GLY A 99 -20.79 -0.90 -10.61
C GLY A 99 -21.37 0.34 -11.27
N VAL A 100 -22.70 0.44 -11.24
CA VAL A 100 -23.43 1.60 -11.76
C VAL A 100 -23.99 2.38 -10.57
N TYR A 101 -23.71 3.68 -10.51
CA TYR A 101 -24.33 4.57 -9.55
C TYR A 101 -25.74 4.93 -10.03
N GLU A 102 -26.72 4.14 -9.62
CA GLU A 102 -28.11 4.19 -10.07
C GLU A 102 -28.73 5.60 -10.12
N PRO A 103 -28.52 6.50 -9.12
CA PRO A 103 -29.14 7.81 -9.15
C PRO A 103 -28.73 8.70 -10.33
N ARG A 104 -27.57 8.43 -10.95
CA ARG A 104 -27.07 9.16 -12.13
C ARG A 104 -26.83 8.27 -13.36
N GLY A 105 -26.97 6.96 -13.22
CA GLY A 105 -26.62 5.99 -14.26
C GLY A 105 -25.14 6.03 -14.67
N GLU A 106 -24.26 6.55 -13.79
CA GLU A 106 -22.82 6.68 -14.08
C GLU A 106 -22.06 5.41 -13.70
N LEU A 107 -21.07 5.03 -14.50
CA LEU A 107 -20.12 3.99 -14.11
C LEU A 107 -19.28 4.49 -12.93
N GLN A 108 -19.21 3.68 -11.88
CA GLN A 108 -18.44 4.01 -10.69
C GLN A 108 -17.67 2.78 -10.21
N LEU A 109 -16.45 3.01 -9.75
CA LEU A 109 -15.66 2.00 -9.09
C LEU A 109 -15.56 2.29 -7.59
N VAL A 110 -16.04 1.34 -6.78
CA VAL A 110 -15.97 1.41 -5.32
C VAL A 110 -14.61 0.87 -4.87
N ALA A 111 -13.74 1.77 -4.44
CA ALA A 111 -12.40 1.47 -3.99
C ALA A 111 -12.41 0.80 -2.61
N GLU A 112 -11.82 -0.40 -2.55
CA GLU A 112 -11.63 -1.17 -1.33
C GLU A 112 -10.22 -0.91 -0.75
N SER A 113 -9.22 -0.69 -1.61
CA SER A 113 -7.88 -0.29 -1.20
C SER A 113 -7.21 0.61 -2.24
N LEU A 114 -6.30 1.46 -1.79
CA LEU A 114 -5.50 2.36 -2.63
C LEU A 114 -4.04 2.24 -2.21
N ARG A 115 -3.10 2.15 -3.16
CA ARG A 115 -1.66 2.10 -2.90
C ARG A 115 -0.94 3.04 -3.86
N ARG A 116 0.14 3.68 -3.41
CA ARG A 116 1.02 4.45 -4.30
C ARG A 116 1.78 3.50 -5.22
N VAL A 117 1.85 3.82 -6.51
CA VAL A 117 2.70 3.09 -7.46
C VAL A 117 4.15 3.17 -6.96
N GLY A 118 4.85 2.02 -6.93
CA GLY A 118 6.22 1.90 -6.42
C GLY A 118 6.34 1.43 -4.95
N ALA A 119 5.28 1.53 -4.14
CA ALA A 119 5.28 0.94 -2.80
C ALA A 119 5.37 -0.60 -2.83
N GLY A 120 4.76 -1.23 -3.85
CA GLY A 120 4.88 -2.67 -4.09
C GLY A 120 6.32 -3.09 -4.40
N THR A 121 7.03 -2.33 -5.24
CA THR A 121 8.41 -2.63 -5.64
C THR A 121 9.37 -2.59 -4.46
N LEU A 122 9.29 -1.56 -3.61
CA LEU A 122 10.11 -1.47 -2.39
C LEU A 122 9.82 -2.60 -1.41
N TYR A 123 8.54 -2.99 -1.28
CA TYR A 123 8.16 -4.11 -0.42
C TYR A 123 8.68 -5.44 -0.96
N GLU A 124 8.61 -5.66 -2.28
CA GLU A 124 9.19 -6.83 -2.94
C GLU A 124 10.73 -6.89 -2.78
N GLU A 125 11.41 -5.76 -2.94
CA GLU A 125 12.86 -5.65 -2.70
C GLU A 125 13.22 -5.98 -1.25
N LEU A 126 12.44 -5.48 -0.29
CA LEU A 126 12.60 -5.79 1.12
C LEU A 126 12.41 -7.29 1.41
N LEU A 127 11.37 -7.91 0.83
CA LEU A 127 11.13 -9.35 0.98
C LEU A 127 12.27 -10.17 0.36
N ARG A 128 12.76 -9.80 -0.83
CA ARG A 128 13.92 -10.45 -1.46
C ARG A 128 15.18 -10.33 -0.61
N LEU A 129 15.46 -9.14 -0.09
CA LEU A 129 16.60 -8.91 0.78
C LEU A 129 16.48 -9.74 2.07
N ARG A 130 15.31 -9.73 2.70
CA ARG A 130 15.07 -10.51 3.92
C ARG A 130 15.25 -12.01 3.68
N ALA A 131 14.67 -12.56 2.61
CA ALA A 131 14.81 -13.97 2.26
C ALA A 131 16.27 -14.36 2.00
N ARG A 132 17.04 -13.47 1.34
CA ARG A 132 18.48 -13.66 1.16
C ARG A 132 19.23 -13.70 2.49
N LEU A 133 19.01 -12.71 3.37
CA LEU A 133 19.67 -12.63 4.67
C LEU A 133 19.26 -13.80 5.61
N GLU A 134 18.02 -14.29 5.48
CA GLU A 134 17.53 -15.51 6.14
C GLU A 134 18.26 -16.75 5.61
N ALA A 135 18.41 -16.89 4.29
CA ALA A 135 19.17 -18.00 3.67
C ALA A 135 20.67 -17.97 4.02
N GLU A 136 21.26 -16.78 4.19
CA GLU A 136 22.62 -16.60 4.73
C GLU A 136 22.71 -16.95 6.23
N GLY A 137 21.59 -17.28 6.88
CA GLY A 137 21.50 -17.69 8.28
C GLY A 137 21.76 -16.56 9.26
N LEU A 138 21.67 -15.29 8.83
CA LEU A 138 22.01 -14.13 9.66
C LEU A 138 21.00 -13.88 10.79
N PHE A 139 19.80 -14.44 10.69
CA PHE A 139 18.75 -14.34 11.71
C PHE A 139 18.65 -15.57 12.62
N GLU A 140 19.51 -16.57 12.44
CA GLU A 140 19.50 -17.80 13.22
C GLU A 140 19.59 -17.50 14.73
N PRO A 141 18.67 -18.04 15.56
CA PRO A 141 18.70 -17.83 17.01
C PRO A 141 20.03 -18.23 17.64
N ALA A 142 20.71 -19.25 17.09
CA ALA A 142 22.02 -19.71 17.54
C ALA A 142 23.13 -18.65 17.40
N ARG A 143 22.96 -17.63 16.53
CA ARG A 143 23.90 -16.51 16.41
C ARG A 143 23.66 -15.40 17.44
N LYS A 144 22.51 -15.40 18.12
CA LYS A 144 22.19 -14.35 19.09
C LYS A 144 23.01 -14.57 20.36
N ARG A 145 23.67 -13.51 20.81
CA ARG A 145 24.39 -13.49 22.08
C ARG A 145 23.37 -13.28 23.22
N PRO A 146 23.48 -14.01 24.34
CA PRO A 146 22.63 -13.77 25.50
C PRO A 146 22.87 -12.36 26.02
N ILE A 147 21.78 -11.64 26.28
CA ILE A 147 21.85 -10.29 26.86
C ILE A 147 22.02 -10.45 28.38
N ALA A 148 23.01 -9.77 28.95
CA ALA A 148 23.21 -9.77 30.39
C ALA A 148 22.00 -9.15 31.10
N ALA A 149 21.55 -9.75 32.20
CA ALA A 149 20.42 -9.23 33.00
C ALA A 149 20.68 -7.82 33.54
N HIS A 150 21.94 -7.50 33.83
CA HIS A 150 22.38 -6.19 34.32
C HIS A 150 23.56 -5.68 33.48
N PRO A 151 23.30 -5.05 32.32
CA PRO A 151 24.35 -4.46 31.50
C PRO A 151 25.01 -3.31 32.27
N ARG A 152 26.35 -3.26 32.23
CA ARG A 152 27.14 -2.22 32.92
C ARG A 152 27.22 -0.92 32.12
N ALA A 153 27.13 -1.03 30.79
CA ALA A 153 27.16 0.09 29.88
C ALA A 153 26.33 -0.23 28.62
N LEU A 154 25.89 0.81 27.94
CA LEU A 154 25.17 0.76 26.67
C LEU A 154 25.90 1.60 25.63
N GLY A 155 26.42 0.96 24.58
CA GLY A 155 26.92 1.64 23.39
C GLY A 155 25.77 1.93 22.43
N ILE A 156 25.67 3.18 21.96
CA ILE A 156 24.68 3.63 20.98
C ILE A 156 25.42 4.15 19.76
N ILE A 157 25.32 3.42 18.65
CA ILE A 157 25.83 3.87 17.35
C ILE A 157 24.68 4.57 16.62
N THR A 158 24.77 5.89 16.40
CA THR A 158 23.71 6.67 15.75
C THR A 158 24.24 7.99 15.20
N SER A 159 23.45 8.71 14.41
CA SER A 159 23.82 10.07 13.99
C SER A 159 23.55 11.07 15.13
N PRO A 160 24.47 12.01 15.40
CA PRO A 160 24.36 12.92 16.56
C PRO A 160 23.18 13.90 16.48
N GLY A 161 22.61 14.11 15.29
CA GLY A 161 21.41 14.93 15.08
C GLY A 161 20.07 14.17 15.10
N ALA A 162 20.06 12.86 15.37
CA ALA A 162 18.83 12.08 15.29
C ALA A 162 17.89 12.34 16.48
N ALA A 163 16.60 12.56 16.19
CA ALA A 163 15.54 12.59 17.21
C ALA A 163 15.50 11.28 18.03
N ALA A 164 15.79 10.15 17.38
CA ALA A 164 15.86 8.85 18.02
C ALA A 164 16.89 8.77 19.17
N LEU A 165 18.03 9.50 19.07
CA LEU A 165 19.00 9.54 20.17
C LEU A 165 18.41 10.22 21.40
N HIS A 166 17.71 11.33 21.20
CA HIS A 166 17.05 12.05 22.29
C HIS A 166 16.00 11.19 22.98
N ASP A 167 15.18 10.46 22.22
CA ASP A 167 14.16 9.56 22.76
C ASP A 167 14.77 8.42 23.60
N VAL A 168 15.86 7.82 23.11
CA VAL A 168 16.58 6.76 23.84
C VAL A 168 17.18 7.32 25.13
N LEU A 169 17.87 8.46 25.08
CA LEU A 169 18.49 9.07 26.25
C LEU A 169 17.45 9.51 27.29
N ALA A 170 16.34 10.14 26.87
CA ALA A 170 15.25 10.54 27.77
C ALA A 170 14.59 9.32 28.42
N THR A 171 14.40 8.23 27.66
CA THR A 171 13.86 6.98 28.19
C THR A 171 14.82 6.34 29.20
N LEU A 172 16.13 6.35 28.93
CA LEU A 172 17.15 5.82 29.82
C LEU A 172 17.28 6.63 31.11
N GLN A 173 17.29 7.96 31.02
CA GLN A 173 17.29 8.83 32.20
C GLN A 173 16.10 8.54 33.13
N ARG A 174 14.93 8.27 32.57
CA ARG A 174 13.72 7.97 33.36
C ARG A 174 13.69 6.56 33.92
N ARG A 175 14.17 5.54 33.18
CA ARG A 175 14.01 4.12 33.55
C ARG A 175 15.26 3.45 34.12
N ALA A 176 16.44 3.92 33.75
CA ALA A 176 17.74 3.37 34.12
C ALA A 176 18.82 4.47 34.20
N PRO A 177 18.66 5.49 35.07
CA PRO A 177 19.59 6.62 35.16
C PRO A 177 21.02 6.22 35.57
N HIS A 178 21.18 5.04 36.17
CA HIS A 178 22.45 4.46 36.58
C HIS A 178 23.22 3.81 35.42
N MET A 179 22.62 3.66 34.24
CA MET A 179 23.25 3.02 33.10
C MET A 179 24.26 3.98 32.44
N HIS A 180 25.51 3.55 32.33
CA HIS A 180 26.53 4.30 31.60
C HIS A 180 26.26 4.20 30.09
N VAL A 181 26.09 5.33 29.41
CA VAL A 181 25.79 5.37 27.97
C VAL A 181 26.97 5.98 27.22
N ILE A 182 27.42 5.29 26.18
CA ILE A 182 28.48 5.75 25.27
C ILE A 182 27.84 5.93 23.90
N VAL A 183 27.99 7.12 23.31
CA VAL A 183 27.46 7.42 21.98
C VAL A 183 28.62 7.41 20.99
N TYR A 184 28.48 6.61 19.93
CA TYR A 184 29.41 6.51 18.81
C TYR A 184 28.74 7.16 17.58
N PRO A 185 29.12 8.41 17.22
CA PRO A 185 28.56 9.10 16.08
C PRO A 185 28.86 8.35 14.78
N SER A 186 27.84 7.96 14.03
CA SER A 186 27.99 7.29 12.74
C SER A 186 26.91 7.71 11.75
N ALA A 187 27.24 7.65 10.45
CA ALA A 187 26.22 7.64 9.41
C ALA A 187 25.37 6.36 9.55
N VAL A 188 24.05 6.52 9.57
CA VAL A 188 23.06 5.42 9.72
C VAL A 188 22.25 5.18 8.45
N GLN A 189 22.40 6.05 7.45
CA GLN A 189 21.69 6.03 6.17
C GLN A 189 22.63 6.49 5.06
N GLY A 190 22.34 6.07 3.82
CA GLY A 190 23.16 6.37 2.66
C GLY A 190 24.23 5.33 2.37
N VAL A 191 24.95 5.53 1.27
CA VAL A 191 25.94 4.57 0.73
C VAL A 191 27.13 4.35 1.66
N ASP A 192 27.48 5.34 2.47
CA ASP A 192 28.62 5.28 3.38
C ASP A 192 28.29 4.64 4.74
N ALA A 193 27.00 4.44 5.03
CA ALA A 193 26.54 3.94 6.33
C ALA A 193 27.08 2.55 6.69
N PRO A 194 27.12 1.53 5.80
CA PRO A 194 27.59 0.20 6.17
C PRO A 194 29.04 0.20 6.69
N ALA A 195 29.94 0.90 6.00
CA ALA A 195 31.34 0.98 6.41
C ALA A 195 31.51 1.74 7.74
N ALA A 196 30.78 2.86 7.89
CA ALA A 196 30.81 3.65 9.13
C ALA A 196 30.27 2.87 10.33
N LEU A 197 29.15 2.16 10.19
CA LEU A 197 28.57 1.32 11.24
C LEU A 197 29.50 0.19 11.67
N VAL A 198 30.19 -0.45 10.71
CA VAL A 198 31.16 -1.52 11.02
C VAL A 198 32.39 -0.97 11.73
N ALA A 199 32.86 0.24 11.38
CA ALA A 199 33.94 0.89 12.10
C ALA A 199 33.54 1.21 13.56
N ALA A 200 32.36 1.81 13.76
CA ALA A 200 31.84 2.13 15.08
C ALA A 200 31.58 0.90 15.96
N LEU A 201 31.27 -0.26 15.37
CA LEU A 201 31.12 -1.53 16.11
C LEU A 201 32.45 -2.10 16.65
N ARG A 202 33.59 -1.61 16.16
CA ARG A 202 34.94 -2.09 16.54
C ARG A 202 35.62 -1.18 17.57
N GLU A 203 35.04 -0.02 17.85
CA GLU A 203 35.48 0.93 18.88
C GLU A 203 34.88 0.60 20.26
#